data_AF-A0AA42BHB2-F1
#
_entry.id   AF-A0AA42BHB2-F1
#
_cell.length_a   1.000
_cell.length_b   1.000
_cell.length_c   1.000
_cell.angle_alpha   90.00
_cell.angle_beta   90.00
_cell.angle_gamma   90.00
#
_symmetry.space_group_name_H-M   'P 1'
#
loop_
_entity.id
_entity.type
_entity.pdbx_description
1 polymer ?
#
loop_
_entity_poly.entity_id
_entity_poly.type
_entity_poly.pdbx_seq_one_letter_code
_entity_poly.pdbx_strand_id
1 'polypeptide(L)' 'MSLVIYLDLPSVAAAVALSETSVQQLVREDSFPKPRKISARRVGWLLREVQEWAEARPVSDLLPPKNTSRRD' A
#
# COMPACT_ATOMS: atom_id res chain seq x y z
N MET A 1 3.18 18.45 -13.94
CA MET A 1 2.73 17.29 -13.15
C MET A 1 2.54 16.11 -14.09
N SER A 2 3.20 14.98 -13.83
CA SER A 2 2.90 13.74 -14.56
C SER A 2 1.76 13.01 -13.86
N LEU A 3 0.73 12.62 -14.60
CA LEU A 3 -0.38 11.82 -14.07
C LEU A 3 0.05 10.35 -14.00
N VAL A 4 0.06 9.78 -12.80
CA VAL A 4 0.33 8.35 -12.58
C VAL A 4 -0.98 7.60 -12.47
N ILE A 5 -1.20 6.63 -13.38
CA ILE A 5 -2.44 5.82 -13.39
C ILE A 5 -2.18 4.43 -12.78
N TYR A 6 -1.04 3.83 -13.11
CA TYR A 6 -0.66 2.50 -12.65
C TYR A 6 0.66 2.52 -11.88
N LEU A 7 0.73 1.68 -10.85
CA LEU A 7 1.93 1.40 -10.06
C LEU A 7 2.43 -0.01 -10.39
N ASP A 8 3.74 -0.18 -10.55
CA ASP A 8 4.38 -1.49 -10.52
C ASP A 8 4.62 -1.95 -9.07
N LEU A 9 5.13 -3.18 -8.90
CA LEU A 9 5.28 -3.78 -7.57
C LEU A 9 6.17 -2.94 -6.61
N PRO A 10 7.34 -2.43 -7.03
CA PRO A 10 8.16 -1.57 -6.17
C PRO A 10 7.45 -0.27 -5.81
N SER A 11 6.75 0.36 -6.76
CA SER A 11 6.05 1.63 -6.51
C SER A 11 4.84 1.46 -5.58
N VAL A 12 4.09 0.36 -5.69
CA VAL A 12 2.98 0.10 -4.77
C VAL A 12 3.48 -0.22 -3.37
N ALA A 13 4.55 -1.00 -3.24
CA ALA A 13 5.21 -1.30 -1.97
C ALA A 13 5.68 -0.01 -1.26
N ALA A 14 6.35 0.88 -2.01
CA ALA A 14 6.76 2.18 -1.51
C ALA A 14 5.56 3.05 -1.10
N ALA A 15 4.49 3.09 -1.92
CA ALA A 15 3.31 3.89 -1.67
C ALA A 15 2.56 3.48 -0.39
N VAL A 16 2.55 2.19 -0.05
CA VAL A 16 1.86 1.66 1.15
C VAL A 16 2.80 1.37 2.32
N ALA A 17 4.07 1.77 2.21
CA ALA A 17 5.11 1.54 3.22
C ALA A 17 5.26 0.07 3.66
N LEU A 18 5.11 -0.87 2.72
CA LEU A 18 5.31 -2.30 2.93
C LEU A 18 6.43 -2.82 2.04
N SER A 19 6.97 -4.00 2.35
CA SER A 19 7.88 -4.69 1.43
C SER A 19 7.12 -5.31 0.26
N GLU A 20 7.80 -5.53 -0.86
CA GLU A 20 7.22 -6.22 -2.02
C GLU A 20 6.67 -7.61 -1.65
N THR A 21 7.37 -8.33 -0.77
CA THR A 21 6.95 -9.66 -0.29
C THR A 21 5.66 -9.58 0.52
N SER A 22 5.52 -8.59 1.40
CA SER A 22 4.28 -8.36 2.16
C SER A 22 3.11 -7.99 1.25
N VAL A 23 3.31 -7.11 0.26
CA VAL A 23 2.27 -6.80 -0.73
C VAL A 23 1.84 -8.07 -1.47
N GLN A 24 2.78 -8.86 -1.96
CA GLN A 24 2.46 -10.12 -2.63
C GLN A 24 1.75 -11.11 -1.72
N GLN A 25 2.10 -11.19 -0.43
CA GLN A 25 1.37 -12.01 0.55
C GLN A 25 -0.07 -11.55 0.70
N LEU A 26 -0.30 -10.25 0.92
CA LEU A 26 -1.66 -9.71 1.05
C LEU A 26 -2.50 -9.93 -0.22
N VAL A 27 -1.89 -9.88 -1.41
CA VAL A 27 -2.57 -10.22 -2.67
C VAL A 27 -2.95 -11.70 -2.72
N ARG A 28 -2.09 -12.60 -2.25
CA ARG A 28 -2.38 -14.05 -2.16
C ARG A 28 -3.48 -14.34 -1.15
N GLU A 29 -3.56 -13.54 -0.08
CA GLU A 29 -4.56 -13.62 0.98
C GLU A 29 -5.86 -12.86 0.65
N ASP A 30 -6.03 -12.39 -0.59
CA ASP A 30 -7.19 -11.60 -1.05
C ASP A 30 -7.45 -10.33 -0.19
N SER A 31 -6.45 -9.88 0.57
CA SER A 31 -6.51 -8.74 1.50
C SER A 31 -5.92 -7.45 0.91
N PHE A 32 -5.49 -7.48 -0.35
CA PHE A 32 -5.00 -6.34 -1.13
C PHE A 32 -5.52 -6.43 -2.57
N PRO A 33 -5.71 -5.31 -3.28
CA PRO A 33 -6.15 -5.33 -4.67
C PRO A 33 -5.28 -6.23 -5.56
N LYS A 34 -5.90 -7.03 -6.43
CA LYS A 34 -5.16 -7.89 -7.36
C LYS A 34 -4.50 -7.07 -8.46
N PRO A 35 -3.28 -7.41 -8.88
CA PRO A 35 -2.63 -6.75 -10.01
C PRO A 35 -3.45 -6.94 -11.30
N ARG A 36 -3.59 -5.87 -12.07
CA ARG A 36 -4.24 -5.86 -13.37
C ARG A 36 -3.21 -6.11 -14.46
N LYS A 37 -3.61 -6.86 -15.49
CA LYS A 37 -2.79 -7.09 -16.67
C LYS A 37 -2.74 -5.80 -17.52
N ILE A 38 -1.58 -5.17 -17.60
CA ILE A 38 -1.34 -3.97 -18.42
C ILE A 38 -0.90 -4.38 -19.82
N SER A 39 -0.07 -5.41 -19.93
CA SER A 39 0.37 -5.98 -21.20
C SER A 39 0.66 -7.48 -21.07
N ALA A 40 1.16 -8.12 -22.12
CA ALA A 40 1.47 -9.56 -22.10
C ALA A 40 2.46 -9.96 -20.99
N ARG A 41 3.41 -9.08 -20.62
CA ARG A 41 4.47 -9.35 -19.64
C ARG A 41 4.49 -8.35 -18.48
N ARG A 42 3.50 -7.47 -18.39
CA ARG A 42 3.45 -6.43 -17.36
C ARG A 42 2.10 -6.45 -16.66
N VAL A 43 2.18 -6.41 -15.34
CA VAL A 43 1.04 -6.17 -14.46
C VAL A 43 1.28 -4.92 -13.64
N GLY A 44 0.22 -4.36 -13.08
CA GLY A 44 0.31 -3.24 -12.15
C GLY A 44 -1.02 -2.96 -11.45
N TRP A 45 -1.00 -2.05 -10.51
CA TRP A 45 -2.14 -1.69 -9.69
C TRP A 45 -2.65 -0.31 -10.07
N LEU A 46 -3.96 -0.12 -10.15
CA LEU A 46 -4.52 1.22 -10.30
C LEU A 46 -4.24 2.01 -9.03
N LEU A 47 -3.69 3.22 -9.19
CA LEU A 47 -3.40 4.11 -8.06
C LEU A 47 -4.64 4.31 -7.18
N ARG A 48 -5.80 4.49 -7.81
CA ARG A 48 -7.07 4.67 -7.12
C ARG A 48 -7.46 3.48 -6.23
N GLU A 49 -7.29 2.24 -6.69
CA GLU A 49 -7.64 1.05 -5.90
C GLU A 49 -6.71 0.88 -4.70
N VAL A 50 -5.42 1.21 -4.87
CA VAL A 50 -4.44 1.20 -3.79
C VAL A 50 -4.81 2.27 -2.74
N GLN A 51 -5.22 3.45 -3.19
CA GLN A 51 -5.66 4.53 -2.32
C GLN A 51 -6.93 4.14 -1.56
N GLU A 52 -7.95 3.63 -2.25
CA GLU A 52 -9.20 3.17 -1.63
C GLU A 52 -8.93 2.06 -0.59
N TRP A 53 -8.02 1.13 -0.88
CA TRP A 53 -7.59 0.12 0.08
C TRP A 53 -6.93 0.74 1.32
N ALA A 54 -6.04 1.74 1.12
CA ALA A 54 -5.34 2.39 2.22
C ALA A 54 -6.30 3.20 3.11
N GLU A 55 -7.28 3.89 2.50
CA GLU A 55 -8.33 4.65 3.19
C GLU A 55 -9.28 3.75 3.99
N ALA A 56 -9.50 2.51 3.55
CA ALA A 56 -10.33 1.53 4.25
C ALA A 56 -9.64 0.90 5.48
N ARG A 57 -8.34 1.15 5.71
CA ARG A 57 -7.63 0.58 6.86
C ARG A 57 -8.11 1.24 8.16
N PRO A 58 -8.29 0.47 9.25
CA PRO A 58 -8.69 1.03 10.52
C PRO A 58 -7.59 1.95 11.08
N VAL A 59 -8.02 2.96 11.84
CA VAL A 59 -7.09 3.77 12.63
C VAL A 59 -6.41 2.87 13.65
N SER A 60 -5.09 3.00 13.77
CA SER A 60 -4.30 2.19 14.69
C SER A 60 -4.63 2.51 16.15
N ASP A 61 -4.86 1.47 16.95
CA ASP A 61 -4.96 1.57 18.41
C ASP A 61 -3.59 1.72 19.10
N LEU A 62 -2.48 1.59 18.33
CA LEU A 62 -1.11 1.80 18.80
C LEU A 62 -0.81 3.30 18.91
N LEU A 63 -1.54 3.97 19.79
CA LEU A 63 -1.26 5.36 20.12
C LEU A 63 0.11 5.45 20.82
N PRO A 64 0.89 6.52 20.57
CA PRO A 64 2.05 6.79 21.39
C PRO A 64 1.65 6.83 22.88
N PRO A 65 2.45 6.27 23.80
CA PRO A 65 2.12 6.27 25.21
C PRO A 65 1.89 7.70 25.73
N LYS A 66 0.98 7.89 26.68
CA LYS A 66 0.54 9.23 27.16
C LYS A 66 1.66 10.16 27.64
N ASN A 67 2.84 9.63 28.00
CA ASN A 67 3.94 10.39 28.60
C ASN A 67 5.20 10.43 27.71
N THR A 68 5.09 10.78 26.43
CA THR A 68 6.25 10.97 25.53
C THR A 68 6.99 12.29 25.70
N SER A 69 6.64 13.11 26.71
CA SER A 69 7.45 14.25 27.11
C SER A 69 8.75 13.77 27.78
N ARG A 70 9.83 13.78 27.01
CA ARG A 70 11.20 13.76 27.52
C ARG A 70 11.32 14.92 28.53
N ARG A 71 11.52 14.61 29.82
CA ARG A 71 11.99 15.61 30.79
C ARG A 71 13.46 15.87 30.47
N ASP A 72 13.71 17.08 30.00
CA ASP A 72 14.99 17.78 29.95
C ASP A 72 15.67 17.88 31.32
#